data_AF-A0A166SVN6-F1
#
_entry.id   AF-A0A166SVN6-F1
#
_cell.length_a   1.000
_cell.length_b   1.000
_cell.length_c   1.000
_cell.angle_alpha   90.00
_cell.angle_beta   90.00
_cell.angle_gamma   90.00
#
_symmetry.space_group_name_H-M   'P 1'
#
loop_
_entity.id
_entity.type
_entity.pdbx_description
1 polymer ?
#
loop_
_entity_poly.entity_id
_entity_poly.type
_entity_poly.pdbx_seq_one_letter_code
_entity_poly.pdbx_strand_id
1 'polypeptide(L)'
;MFSSTEMENMGSTKTIRIERVDQPADPRASVSVGTIDEEITAEATATIEIGVKWNGDAAALLFGKTVPIELPCCCSRPETGLVLLSSPNGYERKMDEPECWIPVLPANDDFGHPLGLMRRETEKGETLSCRAEIWGDHRSENPLEPGEYSFEETLSVEDEGYAKWGFTLRVET
;
A
#
# COMPACT_ATOMS: atom_id res chain seq x y z
N MET A 1 -22.37 -44.28 -5.04
CA MET A 1 -20.92 -44.40 -5.34
C MET A 1 -20.42 -42.98 -5.53
N PHE A 2 -19.44 -42.61 -4.72
CA PHE A 2 -19.01 -41.24 -4.43
C PHE A 2 -18.54 -40.48 -5.66
N SER A 3 -18.92 -39.20 -5.74
CA SER A 3 -18.10 -38.18 -6.40
C SER A 3 -18.19 -36.90 -5.57
N SER A 4 -17.76 -37.01 -4.31
CA SER A 4 -17.41 -35.87 -3.47
C SER A 4 -16.00 -35.46 -3.87
N THR A 5 -15.89 -34.63 -4.91
CA THR A 5 -14.66 -33.88 -5.23
C THR A 5 -15.03 -32.47 -5.68
N GLU A 6 -15.91 -31.81 -4.93
CA GLU A 6 -15.76 -30.37 -4.73
C GLU A 6 -14.75 -30.27 -3.60
N MET A 7 -13.46 -30.27 -3.97
CA MET A 7 -12.42 -29.79 -3.09
C MET A 7 -12.81 -28.35 -2.75
N GLU A 8 -13.29 -28.14 -1.53
CA GLU A 8 -13.15 -26.87 -0.81
C GLU A 8 -11.68 -26.48 -0.89
N ASN A 9 -11.31 -25.78 -1.95
CA ASN A 9 -10.15 -24.91 -1.94
C ASN A 9 -10.61 -23.65 -1.19
N MET A 10 -10.96 -23.82 0.09
CA MET A 10 -11.01 -22.70 1.04
C MET A 10 -9.55 -22.28 1.18
N GLY A 11 -9.07 -21.47 0.24
CA GLY A 11 -7.83 -20.71 0.41
C GLY A 11 -7.91 -20.06 1.78
N SER A 12 -6.88 -20.25 2.60
CA SER A 12 -6.87 -19.71 3.95
C SER A 12 -7.10 -18.20 3.88
N THR A 13 -8.27 -17.74 4.32
CA THR A 13 -8.52 -16.30 4.47
C THR A 13 -7.47 -15.75 5.41
N LYS A 14 -6.83 -14.65 5.01
CA LYS A 14 -5.92 -13.89 5.87
C LYS A 14 -6.57 -12.57 6.21
N THR A 15 -6.27 -12.04 7.39
CA THR A 15 -6.72 -10.71 7.78
C THR A 15 -5.52 -9.79 7.99
N ILE A 16 -5.71 -8.50 7.71
CA ILE A 16 -4.68 -7.49 7.98
C ILE A 16 -5.11 -6.53 9.07
N ARG A 17 -4.14 -6.13 9.88
CA ARG A 17 -4.33 -5.15 10.94
C ARG A 17 -3.24 -4.10 10.92
N ILE A 18 -3.62 -2.83 10.91
CA ILE A 18 -2.68 -1.72 11.10
C ILE A 18 -2.31 -1.65 12.58
N GLU A 19 -1.02 -1.79 12.90
CA GLU A 19 -0.53 -1.80 14.28
C GLU A 19 0.03 -0.46 14.71
N ARG A 20 0.73 0.24 13.80
CA ARG A 20 1.38 1.51 14.08
C ARG A 20 1.41 2.39 12.85
N VAL A 21 1.29 3.70 13.06
CA VAL A 21 1.54 4.73 12.04
C VAL A 21 2.58 5.70 12.59
N ASP A 22 3.76 5.70 11.98
CA ASP A 22 4.87 6.56 12.31
C ASP A 22 4.68 7.91 11.61
N GLN A 23 4.56 8.98 12.41
CA GLN A 23 4.26 10.32 11.92
C GLN A 23 5.50 11.01 11.34
N PRO A 24 5.29 11.94 10.38
CA PRO A 24 6.31 12.92 10.00
C PRO A 24 6.91 13.62 11.22
N ALA A 25 8.23 13.84 11.21
CA ALA A 25 8.91 14.57 12.29
C ALA A 25 8.45 16.04 12.41
N ASP A 26 7.96 16.62 11.31
CA ASP A 26 7.35 17.95 11.29
C ASP A 26 5.83 17.86 11.51
N PRO A 27 5.26 18.55 12.53
CA PRO A 27 3.83 18.49 12.86
C PRO A 27 2.90 19.13 11.82
N ARG A 28 3.43 19.75 10.75
CA ARG A 28 2.63 20.36 9.68
C ARG A 28 1.77 19.38 8.91
N ALA A 29 2.06 18.07 8.99
CA ALA A 29 1.20 17.04 8.46
C ALA A 29 0.96 15.95 9.50
N SER A 30 -0.22 15.33 9.46
CA SER A 30 -0.51 14.10 10.17
C SER A 30 -0.95 13.04 9.17
N VAL A 31 -0.36 11.85 9.28
CA VAL A 31 -0.69 10.71 8.43
C VAL A 31 -1.61 9.77 9.19
N SER A 32 -2.66 9.29 8.53
CA SER A 32 -3.56 8.26 9.03
C SER A 32 -3.56 7.08 8.07
N VAL A 33 -3.53 5.86 8.61
CA VAL A 33 -3.73 4.63 7.84
C VAL A 33 -4.86 3.86 8.49
N GLY A 34 -5.89 3.54 7.72
CA GLY A 34 -7.06 2.80 8.19
C GLY A 34 -7.41 1.67 7.23
N THR A 35 -8.00 0.61 7.75
CA THR A 35 -8.49 -0.51 6.92
C THR A 35 -9.90 -0.21 6.41
N ILE A 36 -10.14 -0.41 5.12
CA ILE A 36 -11.47 -0.40 4.49
C ILE A 36 -12.02 -1.82 4.43
N ASP A 37 -11.19 -2.74 3.93
CA ASP A 37 -11.45 -4.17 3.87
C ASP A 37 -10.22 -4.88 4.43
N GLU A 38 -10.42 -5.77 5.39
CA GLU A 38 -9.33 -6.44 6.12
C GLU A 38 -8.99 -7.81 5.58
N GLU A 39 -9.83 -8.39 4.72
CA GLU A 39 -9.68 -9.78 4.29
C GLU A 39 -8.91 -9.91 2.97
N ILE A 40 -8.02 -10.91 2.93
CA ILE A 40 -7.35 -11.38 1.73
C ILE A 40 -7.88 -12.78 1.42
N THR A 41 -8.52 -12.91 0.27
CA THR A 41 -9.08 -14.16 -0.25
C THR A 41 -8.53 -14.44 -1.65
N ALA A 42 -8.96 -15.53 -2.27
CA ALA A 42 -8.61 -15.81 -3.67
C ALA A 42 -9.28 -14.83 -4.66
N GLU A 43 -10.39 -14.21 -4.25
CA GLU A 43 -11.23 -13.36 -5.08
C GLU A 43 -10.99 -11.87 -4.84
N ALA A 44 -10.60 -11.50 -3.63
CA ALA A 44 -10.43 -10.11 -3.19
C ALA A 44 -9.20 -9.95 -2.31
N THR A 45 -8.70 -8.73 -2.20
CA THR A 45 -7.64 -8.41 -1.26
C THR A 45 -8.02 -7.28 -0.34
N ALA A 46 -7.29 -7.20 0.77
CA ALA A 46 -7.47 -6.18 1.78
C ALA A 46 -7.14 -4.80 1.20
N THR A 47 -7.94 -3.82 1.59
CA THR A 47 -7.83 -2.44 1.13
C THR A 47 -7.64 -1.53 2.32
N ILE A 48 -6.67 -0.63 2.22
CA ILE A 48 -6.41 0.42 3.21
C ILE A 48 -6.66 1.80 2.59
N GLU A 49 -6.99 2.76 3.45
CA GLU A 49 -7.00 4.18 3.13
C GLU A 49 -5.83 4.85 3.84
N ILE A 50 -5.04 5.59 3.07
CA ILE A 50 -3.94 6.40 3.57
C ILE A 50 -4.32 7.86 3.38
N GLY A 51 -4.39 8.59 4.49
CA GLY A 51 -4.79 9.97 4.57
C GLY A 51 -3.65 10.86 5.07
N VAL A 52 -3.57 12.07 4.50
CA VAL A 52 -2.72 13.16 4.98
C VAL A 52 -3.63 14.31 5.36
N LYS A 53 -3.58 14.71 6.62
CA LYS A 53 -4.17 15.95 7.10
C LYS A 53 -3.10 17.03 7.19
N TRP A 54 -3.31 18.12 6.47
CA TRP A 54 -2.41 19.27 6.53
C TRP A 54 -2.77 20.17 7.71
N ASN A 55 -1.82 20.41 8.61
CA ASN A 55 -1.96 21.27 9.79
C ASN A 55 -1.16 22.57 9.68
N GLY A 56 -0.23 22.66 8.72
CA GLY A 56 0.57 23.85 8.41
C GLY A 56 -0.20 24.95 7.71
N ASP A 57 0.50 26.03 7.38
CA ASP A 57 -0.03 27.07 6.48
C ASP A 57 -0.08 26.55 5.04
N ALA A 58 -0.85 27.21 4.15
CA ALA A 58 -1.04 26.74 2.79
C ALA A 58 0.31 26.46 2.07
N ALA A 59 0.40 25.29 1.44
CA ALA A 59 1.62 24.78 0.83
C ALA A 59 1.30 23.96 -0.42
N ALA A 60 2.33 23.49 -1.12
CA ALA A 60 2.18 22.52 -2.19
C ALA A 60 2.86 21.20 -1.83
N LEU A 61 2.11 20.12 -1.93
CA LEU A 61 2.61 18.76 -1.79
C LEU A 61 3.11 18.25 -3.14
N LEU A 62 4.22 17.55 -3.13
CA LEU A 62 4.83 16.91 -4.28
C LEU A 62 4.73 15.39 -4.13
N PHE A 63 4.25 14.71 -5.16
CA PHE A 63 4.11 13.25 -5.16
C PHE A 63 4.29 12.70 -6.56
N GLY A 64 4.57 11.41 -6.65
CA GLY A 64 5.02 10.79 -7.86
C GLY A 64 3.89 10.22 -8.71
N LYS A 65 3.43 9.03 -8.34
CA LYS A 65 2.36 8.29 -9.03
C LYS A 65 1.02 8.37 -8.31
N THR A 66 1.03 8.70 -7.03
CA THR A 66 -0.15 8.58 -6.17
C THR A 66 -0.50 9.89 -5.50
N VAL A 67 -1.76 10.31 -5.67
CA VAL A 67 -2.30 11.54 -5.06
C VAL A 67 -3.04 11.10 -3.81
N PRO A 68 -2.81 11.74 -2.64
CA PRO A 68 -1.97 12.92 -2.40
C PRO A 68 -0.56 12.63 -1.88
N ILE A 69 -0.22 11.35 -1.72
CA ILE A 69 1.00 10.89 -1.08
C ILE A 69 1.59 9.79 -1.95
N GLU A 70 2.91 9.77 -2.06
CA GLU A 70 3.57 8.62 -2.67
C GLU A 70 3.31 7.38 -1.80
N LEU A 71 2.80 6.33 -2.41
CA LEU A 71 2.62 5.04 -1.74
C LEU A 71 3.98 4.34 -1.60
N PRO A 72 4.33 3.82 -0.42
CA PRO A 72 5.43 2.88 -0.29
C PRO A 72 5.07 1.56 -0.98
N CYS A 73 5.39 1.45 -2.27
CA CYS A 73 4.97 0.33 -3.10
C CYS A 73 5.44 -1.04 -2.59
N CYS A 74 6.60 -1.11 -1.94
CA CYS A 74 7.15 -2.34 -1.37
C CYS A 74 7.27 -2.21 0.15
N CYS A 75 7.07 -3.30 0.89
CA CYS A 75 7.43 -3.33 2.30
C CYS A 75 8.94 -3.09 2.47
N SER A 76 9.31 -2.28 3.46
CA SER A 76 10.70 -2.04 3.83
C SER A 76 11.26 -3.16 4.69
N ARG A 77 10.40 -3.86 5.45
CA ARG A 77 10.74 -5.02 6.29
C ARG A 77 9.56 -5.99 6.43
N PRO A 78 9.75 -7.29 6.23
CA PRO A 78 10.87 -7.90 5.49
C PRO A 78 11.07 -7.24 4.11
N GLU A 79 12.26 -7.39 3.50
CA GLU A 79 12.61 -6.70 2.24
C GLU A 79 11.72 -7.12 1.06
N THR A 80 11.11 -8.30 1.16
CA THR A 80 10.09 -8.81 0.23
C THR A 80 8.94 -9.41 1.03
N GLY A 81 7.78 -9.52 0.41
CA GLY A 81 6.63 -10.23 0.98
C GLY A 81 5.30 -9.54 0.69
N LEU A 82 5.22 -8.22 0.88
CA LEU A 82 4.03 -7.42 0.59
C LEU A 82 4.33 -6.21 -0.29
N VAL A 83 3.34 -5.85 -1.10
CA VAL A 83 3.31 -4.61 -1.88
C VAL A 83 2.00 -3.86 -1.68
N LEU A 84 2.02 -2.54 -1.87
CA LEU A 84 0.85 -1.67 -1.90
C LEU A 84 0.60 -1.18 -3.32
N LEU A 85 -0.65 -1.28 -3.76
CA LEU A 85 -1.04 -0.91 -5.11
C LEU A 85 -2.27 0.01 -5.08
N SER A 86 -2.25 1.13 -5.80
CA SER A 86 -3.33 2.12 -5.84
C SER A 86 -4.68 1.53 -6.26
N SER A 87 -5.69 1.59 -5.39
CA SER A 87 -7.01 1.03 -5.72
C SER A 87 -7.86 2.02 -6.55
N PRO A 88 -8.57 1.56 -7.60
CA PRO A 88 -8.54 0.21 -8.17
C PRO A 88 -7.33 0.00 -9.11
N ASN A 89 -6.76 -1.20 -9.11
CA ASN A 89 -5.49 -1.50 -9.80
C ASN A 89 -5.58 -1.98 -11.26
N GLY A 90 -4.47 -1.79 -11.98
CA GLY A 90 -4.22 -2.19 -13.38
C GLY A 90 -3.14 -3.27 -13.55
N TYR A 91 -3.13 -4.28 -12.69
CA TYR A 91 -2.17 -5.39 -12.69
C TYR A 91 -2.86 -6.75 -12.83
N GLU A 92 -2.14 -7.78 -13.25
CA GLU A 92 -2.68 -9.13 -13.44
C GLU A 92 -2.40 -10.03 -12.23
N ARG A 93 -3.39 -10.81 -11.83
CA ARG A 93 -3.24 -11.83 -10.77
C ARG A 93 -2.44 -13.01 -11.30
N LYS A 94 -1.61 -13.60 -10.45
CA LYS A 94 -0.99 -14.89 -10.74
C LYS A 94 -2.07 -15.99 -10.68
N MET A 95 -2.22 -16.77 -11.74
CA MET A 95 -3.35 -17.72 -11.87
C MET A 95 -3.32 -18.85 -10.84
N ASP A 96 -2.14 -19.27 -10.42
CA ASP A 96 -1.89 -20.34 -9.44
C ASP A 96 -1.86 -19.84 -7.98
N GLU A 97 -1.66 -18.53 -7.77
CA GLU A 97 -1.62 -17.87 -6.47
C GLU A 97 -2.32 -16.49 -6.60
N PRO A 98 -3.67 -16.46 -6.63
CA PRO A 98 -4.44 -15.27 -7.02
C PRO A 98 -4.28 -14.08 -6.08
N GLU A 99 -3.77 -14.28 -4.87
CA GLU A 99 -3.37 -13.25 -3.89
C GLU A 99 -2.01 -12.60 -4.20
N CYS A 100 -1.30 -13.10 -5.22
CA CYS A 100 -0.04 -12.57 -5.73
C CYS A 100 -0.25 -11.78 -7.01
N TRP A 101 0.55 -10.74 -7.19
CA TRP A 101 0.43 -9.85 -8.34
C TRP A 101 1.61 -10.06 -9.31
N ILE A 102 1.33 -9.98 -10.61
CA ILE A 102 2.35 -9.92 -11.66
C ILE A 102 2.30 -8.54 -12.31
N PRO A 103 3.43 -7.81 -12.36
CA PRO A 103 3.50 -6.56 -13.09
C PRO A 103 3.18 -6.77 -14.57
N VAL A 104 2.15 -6.10 -15.11
CA VAL A 104 1.98 -5.96 -16.56
C VAL A 104 2.80 -4.76 -17.01
N LEU A 105 4.12 -4.90 -16.97
CA LEU A 105 5.06 -3.83 -17.29
C LEU A 105 5.67 -4.02 -18.69
N PRO A 106 5.97 -2.93 -19.42
CA PRO A 106 6.94 -3.01 -20.49
C PRO A 106 8.28 -3.48 -19.91
N ALA A 107 9.11 -4.17 -20.70
CA ALA A 107 10.31 -4.92 -20.26
C ALA A 107 11.37 -4.18 -19.41
N ASN A 108 11.21 -2.88 -19.14
CA ASN A 108 12.19 -2.02 -18.45
C ASN A 108 11.60 -1.25 -17.26
N ASP A 109 10.39 -1.57 -16.80
CA ASP A 109 9.80 -0.92 -15.64
C ASP A 109 9.70 -1.97 -14.52
N ASP A 110 10.35 -1.70 -13.38
CA ASP A 110 10.33 -2.54 -12.18
C ASP A 110 9.74 -1.66 -11.06
N PHE A 111 8.42 -1.50 -11.04
CA PHE A 111 7.66 -0.63 -10.11
C PHE A 111 7.77 0.89 -10.35
N GLY A 112 8.75 1.32 -11.14
CA GLY A 112 8.88 2.64 -11.74
C GLY A 112 8.86 3.81 -10.77
N HIS A 113 10.01 4.46 -10.59
CA HIS A 113 9.98 5.81 -10.06
C HIS A 113 9.35 6.74 -11.12
N PRO A 114 8.40 7.60 -10.71
CA PRO A 114 7.81 8.54 -11.64
C PRO A 114 8.89 9.45 -12.22
N LEU A 115 8.86 9.63 -13.54
CA LEU A 115 9.82 10.51 -14.24
C LEU A 115 9.60 12.01 -13.95
N GLY A 116 8.58 12.35 -13.17
CA GLY A 116 8.29 13.71 -12.72
C GLY A 116 7.37 13.72 -11.50
N LEU A 117 7.46 14.77 -10.69
CA LEU A 117 6.58 14.97 -9.55
C LEU A 117 5.35 15.75 -9.98
N MET A 118 4.18 15.27 -9.57
CA MET A 118 2.93 16.02 -9.57
C MET A 118 2.92 16.99 -8.38
N ARG A 119 2.23 18.13 -8.56
CA ARG A 119 2.09 19.18 -7.57
C ARG A 119 0.62 19.35 -7.21
N ARG A 120 0.31 19.42 -5.91
CA ARG A 120 -1.03 19.75 -5.40
C ARG A 120 -0.97 20.79 -4.32
N GLU A 121 -1.72 21.86 -4.51
CA GLU A 121 -1.92 22.87 -3.47
C GLU A 121 -2.80 22.30 -2.37
N THR A 122 -2.46 22.65 -1.12
CA THR A 122 -3.23 22.25 0.04
C THR A 122 -3.40 23.39 1.03
N GLU A 123 -4.57 23.44 1.66
CA GLU A 123 -4.91 24.44 2.68
C GLU A 123 -4.84 23.85 4.09
N LYS A 124 -4.69 24.75 5.07
CA LYS A 124 -4.72 24.36 6.49
C LYS A 124 -6.03 23.66 6.84
N GLY A 125 -5.91 22.45 7.37
CA GLY A 125 -7.02 21.60 7.77
C GLY A 125 -7.55 20.69 6.67
N GLU A 126 -7.08 20.84 5.42
CA GLU A 126 -7.46 19.93 4.34
C GLU A 126 -6.99 18.51 4.65
N THR A 127 -7.83 17.54 4.30
CA THR A 127 -7.49 16.12 4.39
C THR A 127 -7.59 15.53 3.00
N LEU A 128 -6.51 14.90 2.58
CA LEU A 128 -6.38 14.25 1.30
C LEU A 128 -6.17 12.76 1.56
N SER A 129 -6.78 11.88 0.77
CA SER A 129 -6.59 10.43 0.93
C SER A 129 -6.48 9.70 -0.39
N CYS A 130 -5.85 8.53 -0.32
CA CYS A 130 -5.80 7.54 -1.40
C CYS A 130 -6.09 6.15 -0.82
N ARG A 131 -6.49 5.23 -1.69
CA ARG A 131 -6.73 3.84 -1.32
C ARG A 131 -5.64 2.97 -1.92
N ALA A 132 -5.22 1.97 -1.17
CA ALA A 132 -4.25 0.98 -1.60
C ALA A 132 -4.75 -0.42 -1.27
N GLU A 133 -4.55 -1.34 -2.20
CA GLU A 133 -4.74 -2.76 -2.01
C GLU A 133 -3.42 -3.39 -1.56
N ILE A 134 -3.48 -4.36 -0.64
CA ILE A 134 -2.32 -5.11 -0.15
C ILE A 134 -2.17 -6.38 -0.97
N TRP A 135 -1.00 -6.67 -1.50
CA TRP A 135 -0.78 -7.87 -2.30
C TRP A 135 0.50 -8.60 -1.89
N GLY A 136 0.55 -9.91 -2.13
CA GLY A 136 1.77 -10.69 -1.96
C GLY A 136 2.77 -10.42 -3.07
N ASP A 137 4.01 -10.09 -2.71
CA ASP A 137 5.08 -9.88 -3.70
C ASP A 137 5.43 -11.19 -4.41
N HIS A 138 5.19 -11.30 -5.74
CA HIS A 138 5.51 -12.50 -6.52
C HIS A 138 6.99 -12.87 -6.52
N ARG A 139 7.88 -11.95 -6.12
CA ARG A 139 9.31 -12.21 -5.97
C ARG A 139 9.64 -12.94 -4.65
N SER A 140 8.70 -12.96 -3.70
CA SER A 140 8.83 -13.70 -2.44
C SER A 140 8.63 -15.20 -2.67
N GLU A 141 9.38 -16.04 -1.94
CA GLU A 141 9.14 -17.49 -1.92
C GLU A 141 7.79 -17.83 -1.27
N ASN A 142 7.40 -17.06 -0.26
CA ASN A 142 6.11 -17.16 0.44
C ASN A 142 5.44 -15.78 0.42
N PRO A 143 4.71 -15.47 -0.67
CA PRO A 143 3.90 -14.26 -0.69
C PRO A 143 2.83 -14.34 0.40
N LEU A 144 2.67 -13.27 1.19
CA LEU A 144 1.68 -13.17 2.28
C LEU A 144 1.86 -14.14 3.46
N GLU A 145 3.10 -14.47 3.85
CA GLU A 145 3.34 -15.20 5.10
C GLU A 145 2.76 -14.41 6.31
N PRO A 146 2.08 -15.07 7.27
CA PRO A 146 1.65 -14.39 8.49
C PRO A 146 2.83 -13.75 9.21
N GLY A 147 2.68 -12.50 9.63
CA GLY A 147 3.81 -11.75 10.17
C GLY A 147 3.61 -10.25 10.13
N GLU A 148 4.63 -9.54 10.59
CA GLU A 148 4.66 -8.08 10.65
C GLU A 148 5.42 -7.51 9.46
N TYR A 149 4.82 -6.50 8.82
CA TYR A 149 5.33 -5.83 7.64
C TYR A 149 5.36 -4.33 7.87
N SER A 150 6.48 -3.69 7.54
CA SER A 150 6.67 -2.25 7.65
C SER A 150 6.76 -1.61 6.28
N PHE A 151 6.22 -0.41 6.18
CA PHE A 151 6.23 0.43 5.00
C PHE A 151 6.74 1.81 5.39
N GLU A 152 7.65 2.38 4.60
CA GLU A 152 8.26 3.68 4.85
C GLU A 152 8.25 4.51 3.57
N GLU A 153 7.87 5.77 3.66
CA GLU A 153 7.93 6.72 2.55
C GLU A 153 8.17 8.14 3.06
N THR A 154 8.28 9.08 2.13
CA THR A 154 8.59 10.47 2.38
C THR A 154 7.47 11.36 1.86
N LEU A 155 6.93 12.21 2.73
CA LEU A 155 6.08 13.32 2.34
C LEU A 155 6.98 14.45 1.83
N SER A 156 6.77 14.88 0.59
CA SER A 156 7.53 15.96 -0.03
C SER A 156 6.71 17.24 -0.05
N VAL A 157 7.25 18.31 0.50
CA VAL A 157 6.62 19.64 0.56
C VAL A 157 7.50 20.61 -0.24
N GLU A 158 6.89 21.27 -1.23
CA GLU A 158 7.57 22.27 -2.05
C GLU A 158 8.21 23.35 -1.16
N ASP A 159 9.46 23.70 -1.46
CA ASP A 159 10.29 24.69 -0.74
C ASP A 159 10.60 24.41 0.75
N GLU A 160 10.05 23.34 1.33
CA GLU A 160 10.24 22.98 2.75
C GLU A 160 11.00 21.65 2.94
N GLY A 161 11.03 20.81 1.91
CA GLY A 161 11.82 19.57 1.88
C GLY A 161 10.99 18.31 2.11
N TYR A 162 11.53 17.40 2.91
CA TYR A 162 11.10 16.00 2.96
C TYR A 162 10.91 15.53 4.40
N ALA A 163 9.80 14.89 4.71
CA ALA A 163 9.53 14.31 6.02
C ALA A 163 9.16 12.83 5.90
N LYS A 164 9.91 11.96 6.60
CA LYS A 164 9.66 10.52 6.61
C LYS A 164 8.41 10.17 7.41
N TRP A 165 7.63 9.24 6.91
CA TRP A 165 6.53 8.61 7.60
C TRP A 165 6.54 7.12 7.30
N GLY A 166 5.74 6.35 8.02
CA GLY A 166 5.60 4.94 7.76
C GLY A 166 4.46 4.32 8.52
N PHE A 167 4.23 3.04 8.30
CA PHE A 167 3.29 2.27 9.08
C PHE A 167 3.69 0.81 9.13
N THR A 168 3.19 0.12 10.16
CA THR A 168 3.36 -1.31 10.35
C THR A 168 2.00 -1.97 10.31
N LEU A 169 1.89 -3.04 9.54
CA LEU A 169 0.71 -3.90 9.50
C LEU A 169 1.10 -5.34 9.85
N ARG A 170 0.15 -6.10 10.39
CA ARG A 170 0.28 -7.53 10.62
C ARG A 170 -0.70 -8.31 9.75
N VAL A 171 -0.20 -9.38 9.14
CA VAL A 171 -1.00 -10.39 8.45
C VAL A 171 -1.26 -11.55 9.42
N GLU A 172 -2.52 -11.91 9.60
CA GLU A 172 -2.98 -12.99 10.47
C GLU A 172 -3.66 -14.09 9.63
N THR A 173 -3.90 -15.27 10.22
CA THR A 173 -4.59 -16.42 9.62
C THR A 173 -5.86 -16.72 10.38
#